data_AF-A0A3N9P2L4-F1
#
_entry.id   AF-A0A3N9P2L4-F1
#
_cell.length_a   1.000
_cell.length_b   1.000
_cell.length_c   1.000
_cell.angle_alpha   90.00
_cell.angle_beta   90.00
_cell.angle_gamma   90.00
#
_symmetry.space_group_name_H-M   'P 1'
#
loop_
_entity.id
_entity.type
_entity.pdbx_description
1 polymer ?
#
loop_
_entity_poly.entity_id
_entity_poly.type
_entity_poly.pdbx_seq_one_letter_code
_entity_poly.pdbx_strand_id
1 'polypeptide(L)' 'HPNATIADGVAWVQSLCEDLAVKPLSAYGMSRDDIPLIVEQAKNASSMQGNPIQLNDEELLNILERAL' A
#
# COMPACT_ATOMS: atom_id res chain seq x y z
N HIS A 1 -5.65 -7.89 -22.81
CA HIS A 1 -7.03 -8.41 -22.85
C HIS A 1 -7.98 -7.26 -23.14
N PRO A 2 -8.72 -7.27 -24.26
CA PRO A 2 -9.57 -6.14 -24.66
C PRO A 2 -10.77 -5.89 -23.74
N ASN A 3 -11.16 -6.88 -22.92
CA ASN A 3 -12.30 -6.81 -22.00
C ASN A 3 -11.89 -6.78 -20.51
N ALA A 4 -10.61 -6.58 -20.20
CA ALA A 4 -10.16 -6.54 -18.82
C ALA A 4 -10.67 -5.28 -18.10
N THR A 5 -11.13 -5.46 -16.87
CA THR A 5 -11.59 -4.42 -15.97
C THR A 5 -10.50 -4.03 -14.95
N ILE A 6 -10.70 -2.93 -14.22
CA ILE A 6 -9.84 -2.54 -13.10
C ILE A 6 -9.83 -3.64 -12.02
N ALA A 7 -10.97 -4.25 -11.75
CA ALA A 7 -11.10 -5.32 -10.77
C ALA A 7 -10.27 -6.55 -11.14
N ASP A 8 -10.19 -6.89 -12.44
CA ASP A 8 -9.35 -7.99 -12.93
C ASP A 8 -7.87 -7.70 -12.65
N GLY A 9 -7.43 -6.45 -12.83
CA GLY A 9 -6.07 -6.03 -12.50
C GLY A 9 -5.76 -6.15 -11.00
N VAL A 10 -6.68 -5.72 -10.13
CA VAL A 10 -6.52 -5.83 -8.68
C VAL A 10 -6.44 -7.29 -8.24
N ALA A 11 -7.36 -8.14 -8.73
CA ALA A 11 -7.37 -9.57 -8.42
C ALA A 11 -6.09 -10.27 -8.89
N TRP A 12 -5.60 -9.89 -10.08
CA TRP A 12 -4.35 -10.42 -10.61
C TRP A 12 -3.13 -10.05 -9.73
N VAL A 13 -3.03 -8.79 -9.28
CA VAL A 13 -1.95 -8.36 -8.37
C VAL A 13 -2.02 -9.11 -7.04
N GLN A 14 -3.23 -9.30 -6.49
CA GLN A 14 -3.43 -10.05 -5.25
C GLN A 14 -2.96 -11.51 -5.39
N SER A 15 -3.39 -12.19 -6.44
CA SER A 15 -2.95 -13.57 -6.74
C SER A 15 -1.43 -13.65 -6.90
N LEU A 16 -0.81 -12.67 -7.57
CA LEU A 16 0.64 -12.64 -7.72
C LEU A 16 1.36 -12.49 -6.38
N CYS A 17 0.85 -11.65 -5.47
CA CYS A 17 1.41 -11.52 -4.12
C CYS A 17 1.31 -12.82 -3.33
N GLU A 18 0.20 -13.55 -3.48
CA GLU A 18 0.00 -14.87 -2.85
C GLU A 18 0.97 -15.91 -3.43
N ASP A 19 1.09 -16.00 -4.76
CA ASP A 19 1.99 -16.93 -5.45
C ASP A 19 3.46 -16.71 -5.06
N LEU A 20 3.84 -15.44 -4.84
CA LEU A 20 5.19 -15.06 -4.42
C LEU A 20 5.37 -15.08 -2.89
N ALA A 21 4.34 -15.44 -2.13
CA ALA A 21 4.33 -15.44 -0.67
C ALA A 21 4.81 -14.11 -0.05
N VAL A 22 4.34 -12.99 -0.60
CA VAL A 22 4.63 -11.65 -0.07
C VAL A 22 4.05 -11.54 1.34
N LYS A 23 4.93 -11.34 2.32
CA LYS A 23 4.56 -11.25 3.74
C LYS A 23 4.02 -9.87 4.10
N PRO A 24 3.12 -9.77 5.10
CA PRO A 24 2.70 -8.48 5.64
C PRO A 24 3.88 -7.73 6.27
N LEU A 25 3.73 -6.42 6.44
CA LEU A 25 4.78 -5.56 7.01
C LEU A 25 5.15 -5.96 8.45
N SER A 26 4.20 -6.53 9.19
CA SER A 26 4.43 -7.08 10.54
C SER A 26 5.47 -8.20 10.57
N ALA A 27 5.60 -8.99 9.50
CA ALA A 27 6.63 -10.02 9.39
C ALA A 27 8.06 -9.45 9.30
N TYR A 28 8.19 -8.16 8.99
CA TYR A 28 9.47 -7.43 8.94
C TYR A 28 9.69 -6.55 10.17
N GLY A 29 8.84 -6.67 11.21
CA GLY A 29 8.99 -5.96 12.47
C GLY A 29 8.26 -4.63 12.57
N MET A 30 7.46 -4.26 11.57
CA MET A 30 6.60 -3.07 11.66
C MET A 30 5.41 -3.35 12.57
N SER A 31 5.03 -2.35 13.37
CA SER A 31 3.88 -2.38 14.26
C SER A 31 2.93 -1.21 13.99
N ARG A 32 1.78 -1.20 14.65
CA ARG A 32 0.85 -0.07 14.58
C ARG A 32 1.44 1.21 15.16
N ASP A 33 2.36 1.10 16.12
CA ASP A 33 2.99 2.25 16.77
C ASP A 33 3.93 3.01 15.82
N ASP A 34 4.39 2.37 14.74
CA ASP A 34 5.24 2.98 13.71
C ASP A 34 4.45 3.80 12.68
N ILE A 35 3.13 3.56 12.56
CA ILE A 35 2.27 4.17 11.53
C ILE A 35 2.32 5.71 11.57
N PRO A 36 2.17 6.39 12.73
CA PRO A 36 2.15 7.85 12.75
C PRO A 36 3.42 8.47 12.16
N LEU A 37 4.59 7.89 12.48
CA LEU A 37 5.88 8.35 11.96
C LEU A 37 5.99 8.14 10.45
N ILE A 38 5.55 6.97 9.95
CA ILE A 38 5.60 6.65 8.52
C ILE A 38 4.67 7.56 7.71
N VAL A 39 3.47 7.85 8.23
CA VAL A 39 2.53 8.79 7.58
C VAL A 39 3.17 10.17 7.44
N GLU A 40 3.80 10.69 8.50
CA GLU A 40 4.48 11.99 8.46
C GLU A 40 5.60 12.01 7.40
N GLN A 41 6.42 10.97 7.37
CA GLN A 41 7.55 10.86 6.43
C GLN A 41 7.07 10.70 4.99
N ALA A 42 6.03 9.89 4.75
CA ALA A 42 5.49 9.63 3.41
C ALA A 42 5.06 10.93 2.73
N LYS A 43 4.39 11.85 3.44
CA LYS A 43 3.92 13.13 2.88
C LYS A 43 5.02 13.99 2.26
N ASN A 44 6.25 13.85 2.77
CA ASN A 44 7.41 14.62 2.32
C ASN A 44 8.25 13.88 1.27
N ALA A 45 7.94 12.61 0.99
CA ALA A 45 8.69 11.80 0.04
C ALA A 45 8.45 12.27 -1.40
N SER A 46 9.52 12.38 -2.20
CA SER A 46 9.42 12.79 -3.61
C SER A 46 8.61 11.82 -4.46
N SER A 47 8.56 10.54 -4.09
CA SER A 47 7.71 9.53 -4.73
C SER A 47 6.22 9.86 -4.64
N MET A 48 5.79 10.60 -3.61
CA MET A 48 4.40 11.03 -3.48
C MET A 48 4.02 12.14 -4.47
N GLN A 49 4.98 12.95 -4.93
CA GLN A 49 4.72 14.00 -5.91
C GLN A 49 4.32 13.44 -7.29
N GLY A 50 4.80 12.23 -7.62
CA GLY A 50 4.48 11.53 -8.87
C GLY A 50 3.23 10.64 -8.79
N ASN A 51 2.62 10.49 -7.61
CA ASN A 51 1.42 9.70 -7.45
C ASN A 51 0.22 10.48 -8.05
N PRO A 52 -0.57 9.89 -8.97
CA PRO A 52 -1.72 10.57 -9.56
C PRO A 52 -2.81 10.94 -8.55
N ILE A 53 -2.78 10.36 -7.35
CA ILE A 53 -3.69 10.66 -6.25
C ILE A 53 -2.89 11.25 -5.10
N GLN A 54 -3.28 12.46 -4.66
CA GLN A 54 -2.75 13.06 -3.46
C GLN A 54 -3.43 12.41 -2.24
N LEU A 55 -2.71 11.51 -1.57
CA LEU A 55 -3.21 10.82 -0.39
C LEU A 55 -3.12 11.74 0.84
N ASN A 56 -4.18 11.76 1.64
CA ASN A 56 -4.20 12.40 2.94
C ASN A 56 -3.79 11.42 4.06
N ASP A 57 -3.68 11.95 5.28
CA ASP A 57 -3.18 11.20 6.45
C ASP A 57 -4.06 9.99 6.80
N GLU A 58 -5.37 10.11 6.66
CA GLU A 58 -6.33 9.02 6.92
C GLU A 58 -6.21 7.90 5.87
N GLU A 59 -6.03 8.28 4.60
CA GLU A 59 -5.85 7.32 3.51
C GLU A 59 -4.53 6.55 3.64
N LEU A 60 -3.45 7.25 4.00
CA LEU A 60 -2.14 6.62 4.26
C LEU A 60 -2.22 5.68 5.47
N LEU A 61 -2.87 6.12 6.54
CA LEU A 61 -3.10 5.29 7.73
C LEU A 61 -3.86 4.02 7.35
N ASN A 62 -4.97 4.13 6.61
CA ASN A 62 -5.77 2.97 6.21
C ASN A 62 -4.99 1.97 5.35
N ILE A 63 -4.15 2.46 4.43
CA ILE A 63 -3.29 1.62 3.60
C ILE A 63 -2.29 0.85 4.47
N LEU A 64 -1.64 1.53 5.42
CA LEU A 64 -0.66 0.91 6.32
C LEU A 64 -1.31 -0.11 7.26
N GLU A 65 -2.49 0.20 7.81
CA GLU A 65 -3.25 -0.75 8.65
C GLU A 65 -3.63 -2.02 7.91
N ARG A 66 -3.95 -1.92 6.61
CA ARG A 66 -4.27 -3.08 5.76
C ARG A 66 -3.04 -3.87 5.32
N ALA A 67 -1.85 -3.29 5.41
CA ALA A 67 -0.59 -3.92 5.05
C ALA A 67 0.13 -4.58 6.23
N LEU A 68 -0.30 -4.31 7.46
CA LEU A 68 0.16 -4.98 8.69
C LEU A 68 -0.42 -6.39 8.84
#